data_AF-A0A6B3DQ51-F1
#
_entry.id   AF-A0A6B3DQ51-F1
#
_cell.length_a   1.000
_cell.length_b   1.000
_cell.length_c   1.000
_cell.angle_alpha   90.00
_cell.angle_beta   90.00
_cell.angle_gamma   90.00
#
_symmetry.space_group_name_H-M   'P 1'
#
loop_
_entity.id
_entity.type
_entity.pdbx_description
1 polymer ?
#
loop_
_entity_poly.entity_id
_entity_poly.type
_entity_poly.pdbx_seq_one_letter_code
_entity_poly.pdbx_strand_id
1 'polypeptide(L)' 'MMVPAVLLLFGALTAVAAPRLLARTDWPDREPVVALWAWQCVVASVLLCCALSMTLSAAAAWQA' A
#
# COMPACT_ATOMS: atom_id res chain seq x y z
N MET A 1 -16.85 12.82 -1.14
CA MET A 1 -15.38 12.76 -0.92
C MET A 1 -14.91 11.30 -0.89
N MET A 2 -15.25 10.50 -1.92
CA MET A 2 -15.17 9.04 -1.85
C MET A 2 -13.84 8.48 -2.38
N VAL A 3 -13.24 9.17 -3.36
CA VAL A 3 -11.98 8.78 -4.02
C VAL A 3 -10.80 8.65 -3.04
N PRO A 4 -10.49 9.63 -2.18
CA PRO A 4 -9.38 9.50 -1.23
C PRO A 4 -9.62 8.38 -0.20
N ALA A 5 -10.86 8.20 0.26
CA ALA A 5 -11.22 7.11 1.16
C ALA A 5 -11.04 5.73 0.52
N VAL A 6 -11.38 5.57 -0.76
CA VAL A 6 -11.18 4.33 -1.51
C VAL A 6 -9.70 4.02 -1.69
N LEU A 7 -8.86 5.03 -1.99
CA LEU A 7 -7.41 4.86 -2.07
C LEU A 7 -6.81 4.42 -0.73
N LEU A 8 -7.21 5.05 0.37
CA LEU A 8 -6.76 4.66 1.71
C LEU A 8 -7.20 3.23 2.09
N LEU A 9 -8.45 2.86 1.76
CA LEU A 9 -8.96 1.51 2.01
C LEU A 9 -8.20 0.46 1.18
N PHE A 10 -7.91 0.76 -0.08
CA PHE A 10 -7.14 -0.11 -0.96
C PHE A 10 -5.71 -0.28 -0.45
N GLY A 11 -5.05 0.81 -0.01
CA GLY A 11 -3.75 0.75 0.67
C GLY A 11 -3.78 -0.12 1.93
N ALA A 12 -4.79 0.05 2.79
CA ALA A 12 -4.95 -0.75 4.01
C ALA A 12 -5.19 -2.25 3.71
N LEU A 13 -6.03 -2.56 2.74
CA LEU A 13 -6.29 -3.93 2.30
C LEU A 13 -5.00 -4.59 1.77
N THR A 14 -4.22 -3.86 0.98
CA THR A 14 -2.95 -4.34 0.42
C THR A 14 -1.92 -4.57 1.53
N ALA A 15 -1.83 -3.67 2.50
CA ALA A 15 -0.93 -3.77 3.66
C ALA A 15 -1.24 -4.97 4.57
N VAL A 16 -2.50 -5.41 4.64
CA VAL A 16 -2.92 -6.53 5.50
C VAL A 16 -2.90 -7.86 4.75
N ALA A 17 -3.30 -7.88 3.48
CA ALA A 17 -3.35 -9.09 2.67
C ALA A 17 -1.96 -9.56 2.25
N ALA A 18 -1.06 -8.64 1.88
CA ALA A 18 0.27 -8.99 1.41
C ALA A 18 1.15 -9.73 2.42
N PRO A 19 1.32 -9.30 3.70
CA PRO A 19 2.13 -10.04 4.67
C PRO A 19 1.49 -11.38 5.04
N ARG A 20 0.15 -11.46 5.01
CA ARG A 20 -0.57 -12.72 5.27
C ARG A 20 -0.39 -13.74 4.15
N LEU A 21 -0.32 -13.29 2.89
CA LEU A 21 0.01 -14.16 1.77
C LEU A 21 1.48 -14.58 1.84
N LEU A 22 2.38 -13.61 2.06
CA LEU A 22 3.83 -13.85 2.18
C LEU A 22 4.19 -14.84 3.29
N ALA A 23 3.53 -14.76 4.45
CA ALA A 23 3.76 -15.64 5.58
C ALA A 23 3.16 -17.04 5.41
N ARG A 24 2.23 -17.22 4.45
CA ARG A 24 1.57 -18.50 4.19
C ARG A 24 2.16 -19.25 3.00
N THR A 25 2.92 -18.58 2.15
CA THR A 25 3.64 -19.25 1.06
C THR A 25 4.76 -20.10 1.66
N ASP A 26 4.77 -21.39 1.36
CA ASP A 26 5.91 -22.27 1.66
C ASP A 26 7.03 -21.89 0.69
N TRP A 27 7.99 -21.09 1.17
CA TRP A 27 9.12 -20.62 0.37
C TRP A 27 10.16 -21.74 0.27
N PRO A 28 10.40 -22.30 -0.93
CA PRO A 28 11.50 -23.24 -1.12
C PRO A 28 12.81 -22.45 -1.01
N ASP A 29 13.58 -22.73 0.04
CA ASP A 29 14.83 -22.04 0.43
C ASP A 29 14.66 -20.55 0.79
N ARG A 30 14.87 -20.21 2.07
CA ARG A 30 14.67 -18.85 2.62
C ARG A 30 15.61 -17.83 1.99
N GLU A 31 15.16 -17.10 0.98
CA GLU A 31 15.79 -15.87 0.50
C GLU A 31 15.14 -14.66 1.22
N PRO A 32 15.63 -14.26 2.40
CA PRO A 32 15.02 -13.17 3.19
C PRO A 32 14.91 -11.87 2.39
N VAL A 33 15.78 -11.70 1.39
CA VAL A 33 15.78 -10.56 0.47
C VAL A 33 14.47 -10.45 -0.29
N VAL A 34 13.90 -11.55 -0.81
CA VAL A 34 12.65 -11.50 -1.59
C VAL A 34 11.46 -11.16 -0.69
N ALA A 35 11.44 -11.70 0.52
CA ALA A 35 10.43 -11.35 1.52
C ALA A 35 10.52 -9.87 1.94
N LEU A 36 11.74 -9.36 2.16
CA LEU A 36 11.99 -7.93 2.42
C LEU A 36 11.60 -7.06 1.23
N TRP A 37 11.93 -7.45 0.00
CA TRP A 37 11.65 -6.69 -1.22
C TRP A 37 10.14 -6.63 -1.51
N ALA A 38 9.44 -7.74 -1.34
CA ALA A 38 7.98 -7.79 -1.42
C ALA A 38 7.33 -6.91 -0.34
N TRP A 39 7.87 -6.89 0.89
CA TRP A 39 7.42 -5.98 1.93
C TRP A 39 7.66 -4.50 1.56
N GLN A 40 8.82 -4.16 1.00
CA GLN A 40 9.12 -2.81 0.52
C GLN A 40 8.17 -2.37 -0.61
N CYS A 41 7.83 -3.26 -1.54
CA CYS A 41 6.85 -2.99 -2.59
C CYS A 41 5.47 -2.64 -2.01
N VAL A 42 5.04 -3.36 -0.96
CA VAL A 42 3.76 -3.11 -0.28
C VAL A 42 3.78 -1.75 0.42
N VAL A 43 4.85 -1.45 1.17
CA VAL A 43 5.02 -0.16 1.85
C VAL A 43 5.02 0.99 0.85
N ALA A 44 5.73 0.85 -0.28
CA ALA A 44 5.75 1.84 -1.35
C ALA A 44 4.35 2.10 -1.94
N SER A 45 3.54 1.05 -2.13
CA SER A 45 2.16 1.18 -2.64
C SER A 45 1.26 1.94 -1.67
N VAL A 46 1.38 1.67 -0.36
CA VAL A 46 0.64 2.38 0.70
C VAL A 46 1.04 3.86 0.75
N LEU A 47 2.34 4.15 0.72
CA LEU A 47 2.84 5.53 0.72
C LEU A 47 2.37 6.29 -0.53
N LEU A 48 2.38 5.65 -1.70
CA LEU A 48 1.88 6.24 -2.94
C LEU A 48 0.38 6.57 -2.84
N CYS A 49 -0.42 5.65 -2.29
CA CYS A 49 -1.85 5.90 -2.06
C CYS A 49 -2.09 7.08 -1.12
N CYS A 50 -1.31 7.17 -0.03
CA CYS A 50 -1.39 8.27 0.93
C CYS A 50 -1.02 9.61 0.27
N ALA A 51 0.08 9.64 -0.49
CA ALA A 51 0.51 10.81 -1.24
C ALA A 51 -0.56 11.27 -2.23
N LEU A 52 -1.11 10.37 -3.05
CA LEU A 52 -2.19 10.68 -4.00
C LEU A 52 -3.43 11.23 -3.29
N SER A 53 -3.81 10.66 -2.15
CA SER A 53 -4.93 11.16 -1.34
C SER A 53 -4.68 12.58 -0.83
N MET A 54 -3.46 12.88 -0.37
CA MET A 54 -3.07 14.26 0.03
C MET A 54 -3.08 15.21 -1.16
N THR A 55 -2.53 14.82 -2.32
CA THR A 55 -2.50 15.66 -3.52
C THR A 55 -3.91 15.97 -4.03
N LEU A 56 -4.81 14.98 -4.07
CA LEU A 56 -6.22 15.19 -4.42
C LEU A 56 -6.93 16.12 -3.44
N SER A 57 -6.66 15.97 -2.14
CA SER A 57 -7.24 16.85 -1.12
C SER A 57 -6.71 18.28 -1.23
N ALA A 58 -5.41 18.45 -1.49
CA ALA A 58 -4.79 19.75 -1.71
C ALA A 58 -5.29 20.44 -2.98
N ALA A 59 -5.46 19.70 -4.08
CA ALA A 59 -6.03 20.22 -5.32
C ALA A 59 -7.48 20.69 -5.12
N ALA A 60 -8.29 19.92 -4.39
CA ALA A 60 -9.65 20.32 -4.04
C ALA A 60 -9.67 21.55 -3.12
N ALA A 61 -8.74 21.67 -2.18
CA ALA A 61 -8.60 22.84 -1.31
C ALA A 61 -8.13 24.09 -2.06
N TRP A 62 -7.38 23.96 -3.15
CA TRP A 62 -7.01 25.10 -4.00
C TRP A 62 -8.20 25.62 -4.83
N GLN A 63 -9.20 24.77 -5.11
CA GLN A 63 -10.43 25.17 -5.80
C GLN A 63 -11.54 25.69 -4.84
N ALA A 64 -11.35 25.56 -3.52
CA ALA A 64 -12.27 26.03 -2.48
C ALA A 64 -11.89 27.42 -1.98
#